data_AF-A0A8T6FWL9-F1
#
_entry.id   AF-A0A8T6FWL9-F1
#
_cell.length_a   1.000
_cell.length_b   1.000
_cell.length_c   1.000
_cell.angle_alpha   90.00
_cell.angle_beta   90.00
_cell.angle_gamma   90.00
#
_symmetry.space_group_name_H-M   'P 1'
#
loop_
_entity.id
_entity.type
_entity.pdbx_description
1 polymer ?
#
loop_
_entity_poly.entity_id
_entity_poly.type
_entity_poly.pdbx_seq_one_letter_code
_entity_poly.pdbx_strand_id
1 'polypeptide(L)'
;MLEPLQIEVTRGTLVESAHRAHAAVVDATGNILYAAGEPERVTFLRSSAKPIQALAMVESGAAEHFGLTDRELAVMCASHFGEPFHVAAVQSILQKIGLDEGALA
;
A
#
# COMPACT_ATOMS: atom_id res chain seq x y z
N MET A 1 21.52 -16.05 -11.26
CA MET A 1 20.62 -15.20 -10.44
C MET A 1 21.08 -13.77 -10.62
N LEU A 2 20.15 -12.81 -10.69
CA LEU A 2 20.50 -11.40 -10.72
C LEU A 2 21.01 -10.99 -9.34
N GLU A 3 21.94 -10.05 -9.28
CA GLU A 3 22.36 -9.51 -7.99
C GLU A 3 21.21 -8.68 -7.36
N PRO A 4 20.93 -8.83 -6.06
CA PRO A 4 19.99 -7.97 -5.35
C PRO A 4 20.47 -6.51 -5.37
N LEU A 5 19.53 -5.58 -5.29
CA LEU A 5 19.86 -4.16 -5.10
C LEU A 5 20.51 -3.99 -3.73
N GLN A 6 21.69 -3.37 -3.70
CA GLN A 6 22.34 -2.95 -2.48
C GLN A 6 21.99 -1.50 -2.19
N ILE A 7 21.33 -1.25 -1.08
CA ILE A 7 20.89 0.07 -0.64
C ILE A 7 21.66 0.42 0.62
N GLU A 8 22.49 1.45 0.55
CA GLU A 8 23.28 1.94 1.66
C GLU A 8 22.67 3.23 2.21
N VAL A 9 22.48 3.27 3.52
CA VAL A 9 22.12 4.47 4.26
C VAL A 9 23.39 4.99 4.90
N THR A 10 23.79 6.21 4.57
CA THR A 10 25.03 6.83 5.06
C THR A 10 24.76 7.86 6.15
N ARG A 11 25.69 7.98 7.10
CA ARG A 11 25.76 9.07 8.08
C ARG A 11 27.11 9.75 7.95
N GLY A 12 27.13 10.88 7.25
CA GLY A 12 28.38 11.52 6.82
C GLY A 12 29.07 10.66 5.76
N THR A 13 30.35 10.33 5.99
CA THR A 13 31.15 9.52 5.07
C THR A 13 31.08 8.02 5.33
N LEU A 14 30.37 7.60 6.38
CA LEU A 14 30.28 6.20 6.78
C LEU A 14 28.93 5.59 6.37
N VAL A 15 28.96 4.34 5.93
CA VAL A 15 27.76 3.53 5.75
C VAL A 15 27.24 3.12 7.13
N GLU A 16 26.07 3.61 7.49
CA GLU A 16 25.40 3.30 8.76
C GLU A 16 24.60 2.01 8.68
N SER A 17 23.95 1.74 7.53
CA SER A 17 23.18 0.53 7.29
C SER A 17 23.26 0.12 5.82
N ALA A 18 23.24 -1.19 5.57
CA ALA A 18 23.17 -1.76 4.22
C ALA A 18 22.03 -2.76 4.13
N HIS A 19 21.23 -2.66 3.07
CA HIS A 19 20.06 -3.49 2.81
C HIS A 19 20.20 -4.17 1.46
N ARG A 20 19.81 -5.45 1.38
CA ARG A 20 19.68 -6.19 0.12
C ARG A 20 18.21 -6.30 -0.24
N ALA A 21 17.82 -5.79 -1.41
CA ALA A 21 16.45 -5.81 -1.88
C ALA A 21 16.31 -6.60 -3.17
N HIS A 22 15.21 -7.35 -3.26
CA HIS A 22 14.77 -8.05 -4.47
C HIS A 22 13.67 -7.21 -5.10
N ALA A 23 13.67 -7.05 -6.42
CA ALA A 23 12.71 -6.22 -7.14
C ALA A 23 12.30 -6.89 -8.45
N ALA A 24 11.04 -6.66 -8.84
CA ALA A 24 10.49 -7.08 -10.12
C ALA A 24 9.59 -5.97 -10.66
N VAL A 25 9.69 -5.69 -11.96
CA VAL A 25 8.74 -4.89 -12.72
C VAL A 25 7.97 -5.84 -13.61
N VAL A 26 6.65 -5.86 -13.48
CA VAL A 26 5.78 -6.76 -14.24
C VAL A 26 4.79 -5.98 -15.08
N ASP A 27 4.38 -6.54 -16.22
CA ASP A 27 3.23 -6.05 -16.98
C ASP A 27 1.90 -6.55 -16.37
N ALA A 28 0.78 -6.11 -16.96
CA ALA A 28 -0.57 -6.47 -16.50
C ALA A 28 -0.91 -7.97 -16.65
N THR A 29 -0.15 -8.72 -17.46
CA THR A 29 -0.31 -10.17 -17.62
C THR A 29 0.58 -10.97 -16.67
N GLY A 30 1.44 -10.28 -15.91
CA GLY A 30 2.38 -10.89 -14.98
C GLY A 30 3.76 -11.20 -15.56
N ASN A 31 4.05 -10.80 -16.81
CA ASN A 31 5.38 -11.01 -17.37
C ASN A 31 6.40 -10.09 -16.70
N ILE A 32 7.54 -10.64 -16.30
CA ILE A 32 8.65 -9.86 -15.74
C ILE A 32 9.33 -9.09 -16.88
N LEU A 33 9.27 -7.76 -16.81
CA LEU A 33 9.95 -6.84 -17.72
C LEU A 33 11.39 -6.55 -17.26
N TYR A 34 11.58 -6.41 -15.94
CA TYR A 34 12.88 -6.16 -15.30
C TYR A 34 12.92 -6.81 -13.92
N ALA A 35 14.10 -7.21 -13.45
CA ALA A 35 14.28 -7.74 -12.11
C ALA A 35 15.66 -7.40 -11.54
N ALA A 36 15.76 -7.47 -10.21
CA ALA A 36 17.00 -7.48 -9.45
C ALA A 36 16.88 -8.49 -8.31
N GLY A 37 17.91 -9.30 -8.09
CA GLY A 37 17.84 -10.40 -7.12
C GLY A 37 16.97 -11.59 -7.60
N GLU A 38 15.93 -11.89 -6.84
CA GLU A 38 15.09 -13.09 -6.94
C GLU A 38 13.62 -12.63 -7.02
N PRO A 39 13.07 -12.47 -8.23
CA PRO A 39 11.74 -11.90 -8.42
C PRO A 39 10.61 -12.80 -7.90
N GLU A 40 10.84 -14.11 -7.80
CA GLU A 40 9.87 -15.09 -7.29
C GLU A 40 10.00 -15.35 -5.78
N ARG A 41 10.80 -14.53 -5.08
CA ARG A 41 11.01 -14.68 -3.64
C ARG A 41 9.68 -14.54 -2.88
N VAL A 42 9.34 -15.57 -2.12
CA VAL A 42 8.18 -15.55 -1.22
C VAL A 42 8.49 -14.72 0.03
N THR A 43 7.62 -13.77 0.35
CA THR A 43 7.67 -12.95 1.56
C THR A 43 6.27 -12.53 1.99
N PHE A 44 6.12 -12.08 3.24
CA PHE A 44 4.85 -11.53 3.72
C PHE A 44 4.56 -10.17 3.08
N LEU A 45 3.33 -9.97 2.59
CA LEU A 45 2.87 -8.67 2.05
C LEU A 45 2.88 -7.55 3.11
N ARG A 46 2.60 -7.91 4.38
CA ARG A 46 2.41 -6.94 5.46
C ARG A 46 1.43 -5.84 5.02
N SER A 47 1.75 -4.58 5.32
CA SER A 47 0.92 -3.41 4.98
C SER A 47 0.65 -3.24 3.48
N SER A 48 1.41 -3.86 2.57
CA SER A 48 1.14 -3.77 1.13
C SER A 48 -0.07 -4.60 0.68
N ALA A 49 -0.67 -5.40 1.57
CA ALA A 49 -1.88 -6.17 1.27
C ALA A 49 -3.16 -5.32 1.22
N LYS A 50 -3.13 -4.06 1.67
CA LYS A 50 -4.32 -3.20 1.78
C LYS A 50 -5.18 -3.11 0.52
N PRO A 51 -4.63 -2.96 -0.70
CA PRO A 51 -5.46 -2.96 -1.90
C PRO A 51 -6.23 -4.27 -2.12
N ILE A 52 -5.62 -5.41 -1.79
CA ILE A 52 -6.26 -6.74 -1.88
C ILE A 52 -7.36 -6.86 -0.82
N GLN A 53 -7.14 -6.31 0.38
CA GLN A 53 -8.15 -6.26 1.44
C GLN A 53 -9.33 -5.35 1.06
N ALA A 54 -9.05 -4.19 0.47
CA ALA A 54 -10.06 -3.24 0.00
C ALA A 54 -10.86 -3.79 -1.19
N LEU A 55 -10.23 -4.58 -2.07
CA LEU A 55 -10.89 -5.20 -3.23
C LEU A 55 -12.11 -6.01 -2.82
N ALA A 56 -12.03 -6.81 -1.75
CA ALA A 56 -13.17 -7.59 -1.27
C ALA A 56 -14.38 -6.71 -0.87
N MET A 57 -14.14 -5.53 -0.31
CA MET A 57 -15.21 -4.58 0.02
C MET A 57 -15.80 -3.96 -1.25
N VAL A 58 -14.97 -3.61 -2.23
CA VAL A 58 -15.44 -3.10 -3.52
C VAL A 58 -16.27 -4.16 -4.26
N GLU A 59 -15.77 -5.40 -4.37
CA GLU A 59 -16.48 -6.50 -5.04
C GLU A 59 -17.79 -6.88 -4.35
N SER A 60 -17.95 -6.57 -3.06
CA SER A 60 -19.22 -6.76 -2.34
C SER A 60 -20.32 -5.76 -2.73
N GLY A 61 -19.98 -4.72 -3.49
CA GLY A 61 -20.88 -3.62 -3.86
C GLY A 61 -21.02 -2.53 -2.78
N ALA A 62 -20.24 -2.63 -1.68
CA ALA A 62 -20.30 -1.67 -0.59
C ALA A 62 -19.80 -0.28 -1.02
N ALA A 63 -18.80 -0.21 -1.90
CA ALA A 63 -18.29 1.06 -2.40
C ALA A 63 -19.38 1.85 -3.14
N GLU A 64 -20.15 1.20 -4.01
CA GLU A 64 -21.29 1.79 -4.71
C GLU A 64 -22.43 2.10 -3.75
N HIS A 65 -22.77 1.18 -2.84
CA HIS A 65 -23.86 1.34 -1.89
C HIS A 65 -23.68 2.59 -1.00
N PHE A 66 -22.47 2.81 -0.49
CA PHE A 66 -22.14 3.97 0.34
C PHE A 66 -21.66 5.18 -0.47
N GLY A 67 -21.58 5.09 -1.79
CA GLY A 67 -21.12 6.18 -2.66
C GLY A 67 -19.68 6.61 -2.37
N LEU A 68 -18.78 5.65 -2.13
CA LEU A 68 -17.36 5.91 -1.91
C LEU A 68 -16.68 6.43 -3.18
N THR A 69 -15.83 7.42 -3.01
CA THR A 69 -15.05 8.09 -4.07
C THR A 69 -13.66 7.48 -4.18
N ASP A 70 -12.99 7.73 -5.30
CA ASP A 70 -11.59 7.31 -5.50
C ASP A 70 -10.65 7.81 -4.40
N ARG A 71 -10.91 9.01 -3.87
CA ARG A 71 -10.13 9.59 -2.77
C ARG A 71 -10.29 8.78 -1.48
N GLU A 72 -11.49 8.30 -1.20
CA GLU A 72 -11.80 7.48 -0.03
C GLU A 72 -11.25 6.06 -0.21
N LEU A 73 -11.38 5.47 -1.41
CA LEU A 73 -10.76 4.18 -1.72
C LEU A 73 -9.23 4.26 -1.62
N ALA A 74 -8.62 5.36 -2.08
CA ALA A 74 -7.18 5.57 -1.94
C ALA A 74 -6.73 5.57 -0.47
N VAL A 75 -7.55 6.09 0.45
CA VAL A 75 -7.20 6.05 1.88
C VAL A 75 -7.20 4.62 2.43
N MET A 76 -8.09 3.75 1.93
CA MET A 76 -8.16 2.34 2.33
C MET A 76 -6.97 1.52 1.79
N CYS A 77 -6.44 1.89 0.62
CA CYS A 77 -5.45 1.11 -0.12
C CYS A 77 -3.98 1.41 0.24
N ALA A 78 -3.69 2.38 1.10
CA ALA A 78 -2.33 2.86 1.30
C ALA A 78 -1.96 3.08 2.78
N SER A 79 -0.68 3.42 3.01
CA SER A 79 -0.18 3.85 4.31
C SER A 79 -0.02 5.36 4.27
N HIS A 80 -0.59 6.05 5.25
CA HIS A 80 -0.74 7.51 5.23
C HIS A 80 -0.09 8.13 6.46
N PHE A 81 0.39 9.37 6.31
CA PHE A 81 0.96 10.15 7.41
C PHE A 81 -0.09 10.93 8.23
N GLY A 82 -1.38 10.69 8.00
CA GLY A 82 -2.44 11.37 8.74
C GLY A 82 -2.57 12.86 8.42
N GLU A 83 -2.06 13.31 7.27
CA GLU A 83 -2.26 14.69 6.81
C GLU A 83 -3.75 15.08 6.76
N PRO A 84 -4.09 16.39 6.84
CA PRO A 84 -5.47 16.85 6.94
C PRO A 84 -6.40 16.28 5.85
N PHE A 85 -5.88 16.04 4.64
CA PHE A 85 -6.66 15.48 3.55
C PHE A 85 -6.99 13.99 3.71
N HIS A 86 -6.15 13.23 4.41
CA HIS A 86 -6.41 11.84 4.80
C HIS A 86 -7.49 11.79 5.88
N VAL A 87 -7.36 12.64 6.91
CA VAL A 87 -8.34 12.74 8.00
C VAL A 87 -9.72 13.09 7.45
N ALA A 88 -9.80 14.09 6.56
CA ALA A 88 -11.05 14.45 5.90
C ALA A 88 -11.66 13.30 5.08
N ALA A 89 -10.85 12.46 4.43
CA ALA A 89 -11.34 11.30 3.71
C ALA A 89 -11.92 10.24 4.65
N VAL A 90 -11.24 9.94 5.77
CA VAL A 90 -11.72 9.00 6.78
C VAL A 90 -13.01 9.50 7.44
N GLN A 91 -13.09 10.79 7.79
CA GLN A 91 -14.31 11.40 8.33
C GLN A 91 -15.48 11.31 7.34
N SER A 92 -15.24 11.56 6.05
CA SER A 92 -16.25 11.39 4.99
C SER A 92 -16.75 9.94 4.90
N ILE A 93 -15.84 8.95 4.98
CA ILE A 93 -16.21 7.52 5.01
C ILE A 93 -17.11 7.23 6.20
N LEU A 94 -16.69 7.63 7.41
CA LEU A 94 -17.45 7.42 8.64
C LEU A 94 -18.86 8.00 8.53
N GLN A 95 -18.99 9.24 8.05
CA GLN A 95 -20.29 9.88 7.84
C GLN A 95 -21.18 9.10 6.86
N LYS A 96 -20.63 8.61 5.74
CA LYS A 96 -21.38 7.84 4.73
C LYS A 96 -21.89 6.51 5.27
N ILE A 97 -21.14 5.87 6.17
CA ILE A 97 -21.54 4.61 6.81
C ILE A 97 -22.34 4.83 8.10
N GLY A 98 -22.68 6.09 8.44
CA GLY A 98 -23.47 6.43 9.61
C GLY A 98 -22.75 6.28 10.95
N LEU A 99 -21.42 6.38 10.95
CA LEU A 99 -20.56 6.30 12.14
C LEU A 99 -19.84 7.63 12.41
N ASP A 100 -19.27 7.74 13.61
CA ASP A 100 -18.39 8.83 14.01
C ASP A 100 -17.01 8.31 14.44
N GLU A 101 -16.14 9.22 14.86
CA GLU A 101 -14.76 8.89 15.29
C GLU A 101 -14.72 7.94 16.50
N GLY A 102 -15.80 7.82 17.28
CA GLY A 102 -15.91 6.87 18.37
C GLY A 102 -15.86 5.41 17.92
N ALA A 103 -16.15 5.12 16.64
CA ALA A 103 -16.03 3.78 16.07
C ALA A 103 -14.57 3.37 15.77
N LEU A 104 -13.60 4.28 15.90
CA LEU A 104 -12.17 4.00 15.65
C LEU A 104 -11.37 3.64 16.92
N ALA A 105 -12.01 3.67 18.10
CA ALA A 105 -11.38 3.48 19.40
C ALA A 105 -11.25 1.99 19.81
#